data_AF-A0A9E3XIV0-F1
#
_entry.id   AF-A0A9E3XIV0-F1
#
_cell.length_a   1.000
_cell.length_b   1.000
_cell.length_c   1.000
_cell.angle_alpha   90.00
_cell.angle_beta   90.00
_cell.angle_gamma   90.00
#
_symmetry.space_group_name_H-M   'P 1'
#
loop_
_entity.id
_entity.type
_entity.pdbx_description
1 polymer ?
#
loop_
_entity_poly.entity_id
_entity_poly.type
_entity_poly.pdbx_seq_one_letter_code
_entity_poly.pdbx_strand_id
1 'polypeptide(L)'
;MLKLKPLLHELPEFKLFHGFLKDKKMIRLKGLYGSFPAAVIDFIKLTQHCPQLIVLPDGDAAEKLIDDLRSFMPESQAAYFPSDEVVPFDK
;
A
#
# COMPACT_ATOMS: atom_id res chain seq x y z
N MET A 1 -20.72 -4.08 -15.29
CA MET A 1 -19.67 -3.22 -14.69
C MET A 1 -18.34 -3.95 -14.75
N LEU A 2 -17.41 -3.49 -15.59
CA LEU A 2 -16.03 -3.95 -15.53
C LEU A 2 -15.43 -3.57 -14.18
N LYS A 3 -14.89 -4.53 -13.44
CA LYS A 3 -14.10 -4.25 -12.23
C LYS A 3 -12.68 -3.93 -12.69
N LEU A 4 -12.25 -2.68 -12.55
CA LEU A 4 -10.92 -2.23 -12.97
C LEU A 4 -9.79 -2.91 -12.16
N LYS A 5 -10.06 -3.21 -10.88
CA LYS A 5 -9.10 -3.80 -9.95
C LYS A 5 -8.51 -5.14 -10.43
N PRO A 6 -9.30 -6.18 -10.78
CA PRO A 6 -8.76 -7.42 -11.36
C PRO A 6 -7.89 -7.21 -12.60
N LEU A 7 -8.27 -6.28 -13.49
CA LEU A 7 -7.51 -6.01 -14.72
C LEU A 7 -6.13 -5.40 -14.44
N LEU A 8 -6.01 -4.57 -13.41
CA LEU A 8 -4.72 -4.02 -12.99
C LEU A 8 -3.74 -5.13 -12.57
N HIS A 9 -4.23 -6.16 -11.88
CA HIS A 9 -3.39 -7.27 -11.39
C HIS A 9 -2.94 -8.21 -12.51
N GLU A 10 -3.58 -8.16 -13.68
CA GLU A 10 -3.20 -8.95 -14.85
C GLU A 10 -2.09 -8.32 -15.70
N LEU A 11 -1.75 -7.05 -15.44
CA LEU A 11 -0.70 -6.34 -16.14
C LEU A 11 0.67 -7.05 -15.99
N PRO A 12 1.51 -7.07 -17.04
CA PRO A 12 2.81 -7.74 -17.01
C PRO A 12 3.71 -7.31 -15.84
N GLU A 13 3.64 -6.04 -15.45
CA GLU A 13 4.41 -5.45 -14.35
C GLU A 13 4.07 -6.12 -13.02
N PHE A 14 2.79 -6.39 -12.75
CA PHE A 14 2.33 -7.06 -11.54
C PHE A 14 2.73 -8.54 -11.52
N LYS A 15 2.71 -9.22 -12.67
CA LYS A 15 3.21 -10.60 -12.78
C LYS A 15 4.72 -10.68 -12.49
N LEU A 16 5.50 -9.75 -13.05
CA LEU A 16 6.93 -9.65 -12.77
C LEU A 16 7.18 -9.34 -11.29
N PHE A 17 6.43 -8.38 -10.73
CA PHE A 17 6.54 -8.01 -9.33
C PHE A 17 6.21 -9.17 -8.38
N HIS A 18 5.20 -9.99 -8.69
CA HIS A 18 4.89 -11.20 -7.93
C HIS A 18 6.07 -12.19 -7.87
N GLY A 19 6.83 -12.31 -8.98
CA GLY A 19 8.06 -13.09 -9.00
C GLY A 19 9.07 -12.60 -7.97
N PHE A 20 9.32 -11.29 -7.92
CA PHE A 20 10.26 -10.70 -6.97
C PHE A 20 9.82 -10.81 -5.51
N LEU A 21 8.51 -10.74 -5.23
CA LEU A 21 7.98 -10.85 -3.87
C LEU A 21 8.30 -12.21 -3.21
N LYS A 22 8.45 -13.28 -3.99
CA LYS A 22 8.77 -14.62 -3.46
C LYS A 22 10.19 -14.73 -2.90
N ASP A 23 11.12 -13.92 -3.41
CA ASP A 23 12.53 -14.01 -3.07
C ASP A 23 12.88 -13.40 -1.70
N LYS A 24 11.91 -12.75 -1.02
CA LYS A 24 12.07 -12.06 0.28
C LYS A 24 13.24 -11.06 0.31
N LYS A 25 13.62 -10.53 -0.86
CA LYS A 25 14.65 -9.50 -1.00
C LYS A 25 14.04 -8.12 -0.88
N MET A 26 14.89 -7.13 -0.62
CA MET A 26 14.51 -5.72 -0.73
C MET A 26 14.20 -5.40 -2.20
N ILE A 27 13.00 -4.88 -2.46
CA ILE A 27 12.56 -4.46 -3.79
C ILE A 27 12.40 -2.95 -3.79
N ARG A 28 12.90 -2.29 -4.83
CA ARG A 28 12.71 -0.86 -5.04
C ARG A 28 11.82 -0.63 -6.24
N LEU A 29 10.63 -0.09 -5.99
CA LEU A 29 9.71 0.36 -7.04
C LEU A 29 9.92 1.84 -7.31
N LYS A 30 9.78 2.25 -8.57
CA LYS A 30 9.87 3.65 -9.02
C LYS A 30 8.67 3.96 -9.92
N GLY A 31 8.35 5.23 -10.05
CA GLY A 31 7.26 5.68 -10.93
C GLY A 31 5.85 5.42 -10.37
N LEU A 32 5.73 5.26 -9.05
CA LEU A 32 4.42 5.19 -8.39
C LEU A 32 3.94 6.62 -8.15
N TYR A 33 2.84 7.02 -8.79
CA TYR A 33 2.26 8.37 -8.69
C TYR A 33 0.77 8.29 -8.35
N GLY A 34 0.24 9.36 -7.74
CA GLY A 34 -1.16 9.43 -7.34
C GLY A 34 -1.56 8.28 -6.41
N SER A 35 -2.73 7.68 -6.67
CA SER A 35 -3.28 6.56 -5.89
C SER A 35 -2.71 5.19 -6.27
N PHE A 36 -1.76 5.13 -7.22
CA PHE A 36 -1.17 3.86 -7.65
C PHE A 36 -0.44 3.07 -6.54
N PRO A 37 0.21 3.69 -5.54
CA PRO A 37 0.72 2.96 -4.37
C PRO A 37 -0.34 2.09 -3.68
N ALA A 38 -1.59 2.55 -3.55
CA ALA A 38 -2.66 1.78 -2.91
C ALA A 38 -2.99 0.49 -3.68
N ALA A 39 -3.00 0.54 -5.02
CA ALA A 39 -3.15 -0.65 -5.86
C ALA A 39 -1.99 -1.64 -5.68
N VAL A 40 -0.75 -1.14 -5.60
CA VAL A 40 0.43 -1.98 -5.34
C VAL A 40 0.35 -2.64 -3.96
N ILE A 41 -0.02 -1.89 -2.92
CA ILE A 41 -0.17 -2.41 -1.56
C ILE A 41 -1.26 -3.49 -1.49
N ASP A 42 -2.43 -3.23 -2.08
CA ASP A 42 -3.51 -4.22 -2.17
C ASP A 42 -3.05 -5.51 -2.87
N PHE A 43 -2.28 -5.40 -3.95
CA PHE A 43 -1.70 -6.56 -4.62
C PHE A 43 -0.72 -7.34 -3.73
N ILE A 44 0.16 -6.66 -3.00
CA ILE A 44 1.08 -7.35 -2.08
C ILE A 44 0.28 -8.07 -0.99
N LYS A 45 -0.77 -7.44 -0.44
CA LYS A 45 -1.66 -8.05 0.56
C LYS A 45 -2.31 -9.33 0.03
N LEU A 46 -2.84 -9.29 -1.19
CA LEU A 46 -3.48 -10.43 -1.85
C LEU A 46 -2.51 -11.57 -2.16
N THR A 47 -1.22 -11.28 -2.35
CA THR A 47 -0.23 -12.28 -2.75
C THR A 47 0.55 -12.88 -1.59
N GLN A 48 0.79 -12.13 -0.51
CA GLN A 48 1.57 -12.58 0.65
C GLN A 48 0.71 -13.08 1.81
N HIS A 49 -0.57 -12.70 1.87
CA HIS A 49 -1.51 -13.09 2.93
C HIS A 49 -0.98 -12.86 4.36
N CYS A 50 -0.20 -11.81 4.56
CA CYS A 50 0.35 -11.44 5.87
C CYS A 50 0.01 -9.97 6.23
N PRO A 51 -0.02 -9.62 7.53
CA PRO A 51 -0.11 -8.23 7.95
C PRO A 51 1.06 -7.39 7.43
N GLN A 52 0.79 -6.15 7.04
CA GLN A 52 1.78 -5.25 6.46
C GLN A 52 1.86 -3.96 7.26
N LEU A 53 3.07 -3.51 7.54
CA LEU A 53 3.35 -2.18 8.06
C LEU A 53 3.79 -1.30 6.90
N ILE A 54 3.11 -0.18 6.72
CA ILE A 54 3.43 0.80 5.69
C ILE A 54 3.92 2.05 6.40
N VAL A 55 5.13 2.47 6.08
CA VAL A 55 5.77 3.65 6.67
C VAL A 55 5.84 4.73 5.61
N LEU A 56 5.36 5.92 5.97
CA LEU A 56 5.31 7.10 5.11
C LEU A 56 6.04 8.26 5.79
N PRO A 57 6.47 9.27 5.01
CA PRO A 57 7.31 10.34 5.52
C PRO A 57 6.62 11.23 6.57
N ASP A 58 5.29 11.37 6.49
CA ASP A 58 4.50 12.26 7.33
C ASP A 58 3.03 11.78 7.45
N GLY A 59 2.27 12.43 8.35
CA GLY A 59 0.87 12.12 8.62
C GLY A 59 -0.03 12.38 7.41
N ASP A 60 0.16 13.50 6.70
CA ASP A 60 -0.64 13.87 5.52
C ASP A 60 -0.56 12.79 4.42
N ALA A 61 0.64 12.29 4.14
CA ALA A 61 0.84 11.20 3.20
C ALA A 61 0.15 9.91 3.67
N ALA A 62 0.18 9.62 4.97
CA ALA A 62 -0.43 8.43 5.56
C ALA A 62 -1.96 8.48 5.52
N GLU A 63 -2.56 9.62 5.84
CA GLU A 63 -4.00 9.84 5.75
C GLU A 63 -4.48 9.70 4.30
N LYS A 64 -3.78 10.35 3.36
CA LYS A 64 -4.10 10.24 1.93
C LYS A 64 -4.02 8.81 1.43
N LEU A 65 -2.99 8.06 1.83
CA LEU A 65 -2.88 6.65 1.44
C LEU A 65 -4.02 5.82 2.03
N ILE A 66 -4.43 6.08 3.28
CA ILE A 66 -5.55 5.37 3.91
C ILE A 66 -6.86 5.62 3.16
N ASP A 67 -7.11 6.85 2.73
CA ASP A 67 -8.27 7.17 1.90
C ASP A 67 -8.24 6.48 0.54
N ASP A 68 -7.08 6.43 -0.12
CA ASP A 68 -6.90 5.65 -1.33
C ASP A 68 -7.14 4.15 -1.08
N LEU A 69 -6.58 3.57 -0.01
CA LEU A 69 -6.71 2.15 0.33
C LEU A 69 -8.17 1.75 0.61
N ARG A 70 -8.96 2.63 1.24
CA ARG A 70 -10.41 2.40 1.44
C ARG A 70 -11.18 2.20 0.14
N SER A 71 -10.68 2.72 -0.99
CA SER A 71 -11.25 2.48 -2.31
C SER A 71 -10.89 1.10 -2.89
N PHE A 72 -9.80 0.49 -2.43
CA PHE A 72 -9.31 -0.82 -2.92
C PHE A 72 -9.68 -1.98 -2.01
N MET A 73 -9.79 -1.77 -0.69
CA MET A 73 -10.04 -2.84 0.28
C MET A 73 -11.10 -2.44 1.33
N PRO A 74 -11.74 -3.42 1.99
CA PRO A 74 -12.68 -3.15 3.06
C PRO A 74 -12.04 -2.32 4.18
N GLU A 75 -12.81 -1.42 4.80
CA GLU A 75 -12.31 -0.53 5.87
C GLU A 75 -11.63 -1.26 7.02
N SER A 76 -12.06 -2.49 7.33
CA SER A 76 -11.46 -3.32 8.38
C SER A 76 -10.06 -3.85 8.06
N GLN A 77 -9.53 -3.59 6.85
CA GLN A 77 -8.27 -4.15 6.36
C GLN A 77 -7.12 -3.13 6.28
N ALA A 78 -7.40 -1.85 6.48
CA ALA A 78 -6.42 -0.77 6.52
C ALA A 78 -6.70 0.13 7.72
N ALA A 79 -5.69 0.38 8.55
CA ALA A 79 -5.81 1.23 9.72
C ALA A 79 -4.69 2.27 9.72
N TYR A 80 -5.03 3.49 10.11
CA TYR A 80 -4.07 4.56 10.37
C TYR A 80 -3.60 4.47 11.82
N PHE A 81 -2.29 4.50 12.04
CA PHE A 81 -1.70 4.67 13.36
C PHE A 81 -1.15 6.10 13.44
N PRO A 82 -1.85 7.03 14.11
CA PRO A 82 -1.48 8.43 14.12
C PRO A 82 -0.15 8.63 14.86
N SER A 83 0.64 9.60 14.40
CA SER A 83 1.74 10.12 15.20
C SER A 83 1.21 10.86 16.42
N ASP A 84 1.98 10.85 17.51
CA ASP A 84 1.69 11.74 18.63
C ASP A 84 1.82 13.21 18.17
N GLU A 85 0.89 14.06 18.60
CA GLU A 85 0.92 15.49 18.28
C GLU A 85 2.02 16.22 19.07
N VAL A 86 2.55 15.55 20.09
CA VAL A 86 3.62 16.05 20.95
C VAL A 86 4.96 15.52 20.46
N VAL A 87 5.95 16.40 20.36
CA VAL A 87 7.32 15.98 20.07
C VAL A 87 7.87 15.23 21.29
N PRO A 88 8.65 14.14 21.11
CA PRO A 88 9.29 13.48 22.24
C PRO A 88 10.06 14.50 23.10
N PHE A 89 9.77 14.50 24.41
CA PHE A 89 10.37 15.38 25.42
C PHE A 89 9.92 16.86 25.38
N ASP A 90 8.84 17.18 24.68
CA ASP A 90 8.20 18.49 24.79
C ASP A 90 7.57 18.65 26.19
N LYS A 91 7.74 19.82 26.82
CA LYS A 91 7.34 20.10 28.21
C LYS A 91 6.19 21.08 28.29
#